data_AF-A0A1H3II65-F1
#
_entry.id   AF-A0A1H3II65-F1
#
_cell.length_a   1.000
_cell.length_b   1.000
_cell.length_c   1.000
_cell.angle_alpha   90.00
_cell.angle_beta   90.00
_cell.angle_gamma   90.00
#
_symmetry.space_group_name_H-M   'P 1'
#
loop_
_entity.id
_entity.type
_entity.pdbx_description
1 polymer ?
#
loop_
_entity_poly.entity_id
_entity_poly.type
_entity_poly.pdbx_seq_one_letter_code
_entity_poly.pdbx_strand_id
1 'polypeptide(L)'
;MNARECLELASQNQISPDRLYDFFSQNVPRLTVVYQNSEAGRKPLLAKSNHPNGKNVIAFTDVDVARYVRATNPEYLVIQEEPALPFLLKAFRSDAEGVLFNPGLPSRLYIDKGRLMALISAYAVHILSHSAGAWLPSRGNELLLAPYEPGKFTVVIYVTEKDARHVSAQQGGEVRLASWDDIFGRVAKLGAPAPLFHSGLPEQMLLTPSQVVAIQQGPKLGYVEPEITQHPFIPVSDPASEQTEDAGVTQEVKPDESVSPFEEVATTTITDPTIQNRQEEENDLNPVHDGAADENREEEPTGEVAQTETIEKDKGPKEPLSVEKDSSSKKVDMAPSVATPTSEPTPTPAKEHVVPGNLSIPPELKAQLEQLERATMSGQGVANGWEVCRLLADSRRIWVITDHNGNMVILAGQDQSPIVDFFTSDAHAEQLILEAKKQNSSLPEMMPRLVSTKKLFRALASRQPIVWINRGTPVAWTSVMGDTIPYILQLMAQNERNQN
;
A
#
# COMPACT_ATOMS: atom_id res chain seq x y z
N MET A 1 -2.46 15.82 -26.54
CA MET A 1 -3.13 15.98 -25.24
C MET A 1 -2.06 16.16 -24.18
N ASN A 2 -2.11 17.25 -23.41
CA ASN A 2 -1.24 17.48 -22.26
C ASN A 2 -1.94 17.05 -20.94
N ALA A 3 -1.21 17.07 -19.83
CA ALA A 3 -1.74 16.61 -18.54
C ALA A 3 -2.89 17.47 -17.98
N ARG A 4 -2.91 18.78 -18.25
CA ARG A 4 -3.98 19.70 -17.84
C ARG A 4 -5.26 19.40 -18.64
N GLU A 5 -5.13 19.27 -19.96
CA GLU A 5 -6.23 18.86 -20.86
C GLU A 5 -6.82 17.50 -20.44
N CYS A 6 -5.97 16.52 -20.15
CA CYS A 6 -6.40 15.19 -19.72
C CYS A 6 -7.20 15.24 -18.40
N LEU A 7 -6.75 16.03 -17.42
CA LEU A 7 -7.47 16.22 -16.16
C LEU A 7 -8.78 16.98 -16.32
N GLU A 8 -8.86 17.95 -17.22
CA GLU A 8 -10.09 18.70 -17.51
C GLU A 8 -11.13 17.83 -18.22
N LEU A 9 -10.73 17.03 -19.20
CA LEU A 9 -11.61 16.04 -19.83
C LEU A 9 -12.04 14.95 -18.84
N ALA A 10 -11.17 14.55 -17.89
CA ALA A 10 -11.53 13.62 -16.83
C ALA A 10 -12.47 14.23 -15.77
N SER A 11 -12.30 15.51 -15.39
CA SER A 11 -13.21 16.19 -14.45
C SER A 11 -14.61 16.39 -15.04
N GLN A 12 -14.69 16.49 -16.37
CA GLN A 12 -15.93 16.49 -17.16
C GLN A 12 -16.46 15.07 -17.48
N ASN A 13 -15.84 13.99 -16.99
CA ASN A 13 -16.17 12.58 -17.25
C ASN A 13 -16.08 12.13 -18.72
N GLN A 14 -15.35 12.86 -19.57
CA GLN A 14 -15.10 12.51 -20.98
C GLN A 14 -13.98 11.45 -21.13
N ILE A 15 -13.14 11.29 -20.10
CA ILE A 15 -12.09 10.25 -20.01
C ILE A 15 -12.42 9.32 -18.85
N SER A 16 -12.40 8.00 -19.10
CA SER A 16 -12.60 6.99 -18.05
C SER A 16 -11.40 6.93 -17.09
N PRO A 17 -11.60 6.50 -15.83
CA PRO A 17 -10.53 6.41 -14.84
C PRO A 17 -9.29 5.64 -15.34
N ASP A 18 -9.49 4.49 -16.00
CA ASP A 18 -8.39 3.65 -16.49
C ASP A 18 -7.56 4.39 -17.56
N ARG A 19 -8.22 5.06 -18.51
CA ARG A 19 -7.55 5.88 -19.53
C ARG A 19 -6.79 7.07 -18.94
N LEU A 20 -7.31 7.66 -17.86
CA LEU A 20 -6.59 8.70 -17.12
C LEU A 20 -5.33 8.13 -16.45
N TYR A 21 -5.41 6.95 -15.84
CA TYR A 21 -4.28 6.32 -15.14
C TYR A 21 -3.21 5.81 -16.13
N ASP A 22 -3.62 5.25 -17.27
CA ASP A 22 -2.74 4.91 -18.40
C ASP A 22 -2.02 6.15 -18.93
N PHE A 23 -2.75 7.25 -19.17
CA PHE A 23 -2.13 8.51 -19.61
C PHE A 23 -1.15 9.05 -18.57
N PHE A 24 -1.53 9.09 -17.28
CA PHE A 24 -0.68 9.61 -16.21
C PHE A 24 0.59 8.78 -16.04
N SER A 25 0.48 7.45 -15.97
CA SER A 25 1.62 6.56 -15.78
C SER A 25 2.68 6.68 -16.88
N GLN A 26 2.27 7.02 -18.11
CA GLN A 26 3.13 7.17 -19.27
C GLN A 26 3.64 8.61 -19.51
N ASN A 27 2.83 9.63 -19.20
CA ASN A 27 3.06 11.02 -19.62
C ASN A 27 3.34 11.99 -18.45
N VAL A 28 3.14 11.55 -17.20
CA VAL A 28 3.29 12.39 -15.98
C VAL A 28 4.24 11.72 -14.97
N PRO A 29 5.49 11.37 -15.34
CA PRO A 29 6.42 10.65 -14.46
C PRO A 29 6.86 11.47 -13.23
N ARG A 30 6.67 12.79 -13.28
CA ARG A 30 6.90 13.75 -12.19
C ARG A 30 5.57 14.37 -11.77
N LEU A 31 5.40 14.58 -10.48
CA LEU A 31 4.32 15.40 -9.92
C LEU A 31 4.94 16.61 -9.22
N THR A 32 4.36 17.78 -9.46
CA THR A 32 4.77 19.02 -8.82
C THR A 32 4.00 19.22 -7.51
N VAL A 33 4.69 19.57 -6.44
CA VAL A 33 4.14 19.71 -5.10
C VAL A 33 4.63 21.01 -4.50
N VAL A 34 3.73 21.82 -3.96
CA VAL A 34 4.11 22.99 -3.16
C VAL A 34 4.24 22.55 -1.71
N TYR A 35 5.42 22.76 -1.15
CA TYR A 35 5.73 22.47 0.25
C TYR A 35 5.89 23.76 1.04
N GLN A 36 5.35 23.78 2.26
CA GLN A 36 5.68 24.78 3.28
C GLN A 36 6.87 24.28 4.10
N ASN A 37 7.90 25.12 4.24
CA ASN A 37 9.00 24.90 5.17
C ASN A 37 8.65 25.50 6.53
N SER A 38 8.98 24.80 7.61
CA SER A 38 8.76 25.23 8.99
C SER A 38 9.83 24.67 9.92
N GLU A 39 9.93 25.18 11.15
CA GLU A 39 10.80 24.62 12.19
C GLU A 39 10.50 23.14 12.47
N ALA A 40 9.24 22.72 12.32
CA ALA A 40 8.78 21.34 12.42
C ALA A 40 8.95 20.54 11.10
N GLY A 41 9.87 20.97 10.23
CA GLY A 41 10.19 20.35 8.94
C GLY A 41 9.33 20.84 7.76
N ARG A 42 9.51 20.18 6.62
CA ARG A 42 8.84 20.46 5.34
C ARG A 42 7.54 19.64 5.22
N LYS A 43 6.43 20.27 4.86
CA LYS A 43 5.10 19.62 4.72
C LYS A 43 4.39 20.06 3.44
N PRO A 44 3.70 19.18 2.70
CA PRO A 44 2.97 19.57 1.49
C PRO A 44 1.78 20.44 1.87
N LEU A 45 1.35 21.33 0.96
CA LEU A 45 0.10 22.07 1.15
C LEU A 45 -1.10 21.11 1.13
N LEU A 46 -2.07 21.37 2.01
CA LEU A 46 -3.28 20.56 2.18
C LEU A 46 -4.51 21.41 1.91
N ALA A 47 -5.40 20.91 1.05
CA ALA A 47 -6.73 21.48 0.87
C ALA A 47 -7.67 20.96 1.99
N LYS A 48 -8.67 21.75 2.37
CA LYS A 48 -9.83 21.21 3.11
C LYS A 48 -10.58 20.25 2.20
N SER A 49 -11.07 19.13 2.74
CA SER A 49 -12.03 18.28 2.05
C SER A 49 -13.48 18.72 2.35
N ASN A 50 -14.45 17.94 1.90
CA ASN A 50 -15.86 18.15 2.21
C ASN A 50 -16.25 17.62 3.62
N HIS A 51 -15.38 16.86 4.28
CA HIS A 51 -15.64 16.27 5.60
C HIS A 51 -15.17 17.20 6.74
N PRO A 52 -15.83 17.20 7.92
CA PRO A 52 -15.39 17.96 9.09
C PRO A 52 -13.96 17.61 9.51
N ASN A 53 -13.06 18.61 9.50
CA ASN A 53 -11.61 18.48 9.74
C ASN A 53 -10.85 17.64 8.70
N GLY A 54 -11.52 17.24 7.62
CA GLY A 54 -10.97 16.45 6.53
C GLY A 54 -10.01 17.24 5.63
N LYS A 55 -9.08 16.53 4.99
CA LYS A 55 -7.97 17.12 4.23
C LYS A 55 -7.58 16.29 3.02
N ASN A 56 -7.12 16.97 1.97
CA ASN A 56 -6.57 16.38 0.76
C ASN A 56 -5.14 16.90 0.53
N VAL A 57 -4.22 16.03 0.08
CA VAL A 57 -2.89 16.46 -0.35
C VAL A 57 -3.03 17.22 -1.67
N ILE A 58 -2.43 18.40 -1.78
CA ILE A 58 -2.40 19.15 -3.04
C ILE A 58 -1.24 18.66 -3.90
N ALA A 59 -1.52 18.39 -5.18
CA ALA A 59 -0.53 18.10 -6.20
C ALA A 59 -0.84 18.88 -7.48
N PHE A 60 0.16 19.01 -8.34
CA PHE A 60 0.11 19.76 -9.59
C PHE A 60 0.75 18.97 -10.73
N THR A 61 0.23 19.15 -11.94
CA THR A 61 0.81 18.52 -13.15
C THR A 61 2.19 19.06 -13.51
N ASP A 62 2.48 20.31 -13.12
CA ASP A 62 3.65 21.05 -13.57
C ASP A 62 3.93 22.28 -12.68
N VAL A 63 5.12 22.87 -12.85
CA VAL A 63 5.61 24.02 -12.08
C VAL A 63 4.78 25.29 -12.30
N ASP A 64 4.26 25.53 -13.50
CA ASP A 64 3.54 26.76 -13.79
C ASP A 64 2.14 26.76 -13.15
N VAL A 65 1.44 25.63 -13.13
CA VAL A 65 0.19 25.52 -12.37
C VAL A 65 0.45 25.77 -10.88
N ALA A 66 1.53 25.23 -10.33
CA ALA A 66 1.87 25.40 -8.91
C ALA A 66 2.14 26.87 -8.52
N ARG A 67 2.51 27.75 -9.46
CA ARG A 67 2.74 29.19 -9.23
C ARG A 67 1.46 30.01 -9.04
N TYR A 68 0.28 29.51 -9.42
CA TYR A 68 -1.00 30.19 -9.16
C TYR A 68 -1.52 30.02 -7.72
N VAL A 69 -0.80 29.29 -6.86
CA VAL A 69 -1.15 29.17 -5.44
C VAL A 69 -1.04 30.53 -4.74
N ARG A 70 -2.19 31.10 -4.34
CA ARG A 70 -2.20 32.31 -3.52
C ARG A 70 -1.90 31.95 -2.07
N ALA A 71 -0.83 32.54 -1.51
CA ALA A 71 -0.38 32.31 -0.13
C ALA A 71 -0.04 33.64 0.55
N THR A 72 -0.31 33.75 1.85
CA THR A 72 -0.04 34.96 2.64
C THR A 72 1.46 35.20 2.84
N ASN A 73 2.22 34.12 3.02
CA ASN A 73 3.65 34.14 3.34
C ASN A 73 4.42 33.27 2.31
N PRO A 74 4.50 33.68 1.03
CA PRO A 74 5.08 32.88 -0.05
C PRO A 74 6.56 32.52 0.16
N GLU A 75 7.30 33.30 0.94
CA GLU A 75 8.72 33.11 1.26
C GLU A 75 9.04 31.83 2.05
N TYR A 76 8.04 31.22 2.71
CA TYR A 76 8.18 29.91 3.35
C TYR A 76 7.85 28.75 2.41
N LEU A 77 7.32 29.02 1.22
CA LEU A 77 6.93 28.01 0.25
C LEU A 77 8.09 27.65 -0.69
N VAL A 78 8.06 26.41 -1.17
CA VAL A 78 8.98 25.90 -2.19
C VAL A 78 8.22 24.97 -3.12
N ILE A 79 8.49 25.07 -4.42
CA ILE A 79 7.94 24.16 -5.43
C ILE A 79 8.93 23.00 -5.58
N GLN A 80 8.46 21.77 -5.57
CA GLN A 80 9.30 20.58 -5.72
C GLN A 80 8.64 19.60 -6.68
N GLU A 81 9.37 19.19 -7.71
CA GLU A 81 9.02 18.04 -8.55
C GLU A 81 9.50 16.76 -7.85
N GLU A 82 8.59 15.82 -7.61
CA GLU A 82 8.92 14.48 -7.13
C GLU A 82 8.52 13.40 -8.17
N PRO A 83 9.22 12.25 -8.22
CA PRO A 83 8.72 11.06 -8.91
C PRO A 83 7.31 10.69 -8.47
N ALA A 84 6.43 10.48 -9.45
CA ALA A 84 5.01 10.33 -9.21
C ALA A 84 4.69 9.15 -8.26
N LEU A 85 5.23 7.95 -8.51
CA LEU A 85 4.94 6.77 -7.67
C LEU A 85 5.39 6.97 -6.20
N PRO A 86 6.64 7.33 -5.87
CA PRO A 86 7.04 7.67 -4.51
C PRO A 86 6.18 8.75 -3.85
N PHE A 87 5.77 9.80 -4.58
CA PHE A 87 4.88 10.82 -4.04
C PHE A 87 3.47 10.28 -3.73
N LEU A 88 2.86 9.54 -4.67
CA LEU A 88 1.53 8.97 -4.50
C LEU A 88 1.50 7.95 -3.35
N LEU A 89 2.59 7.19 -3.14
CA LEU A 89 2.76 6.32 -1.98
C LEU A 89 2.88 7.11 -0.66
N LYS A 90 3.58 8.26 -0.63
CA LYS A 90 3.58 9.16 0.56
C LYS A 90 2.18 9.71 0.83
N ALA A 91 1.47 10.16 -0.20
CA ALA A 91 0.14 10.71 -0.09
C ALA A 91 -0.87 9.65 0.38
N PHE A 92 -0.79 8.42 -0.14
CA PHE A 92 -1.62 7.31 0.29
C PHE A 92 -1.41 6.98 1.77
N ARG A 93 -0.16 6.93 2.26
CA ARG A 93 0.16 6.68 3.68
C ARG A 93 -0.18 7.86 4.62
N SER A 94 -0.61 9.01 4.11
CA SER A 94 -0.93 10.20 4.92
C SER A 94 -2.33 10.17 5.54
N ASP A 95 -2.61 11.07 6.49
CA ASP A 95 -3.92 11.24 7.15
C ASP A 95 -4.99 11.87 6.26
N ALA A 96 -4.63 12.27 5.03
CA ALA A 96 -5.54 12.81 4.02
C ALA A 96 -6.50 11.74 3.45
N GLU A 97 -7.63 12.20 2.88
CA GLU A 97 -8.65 11.37 2.22
C GLU A 97 -8.28 11.02 0.76
N GLY A 98 -7.42 11.83 0.15
CA GLY A 98 -6.94 11.62 -1.22
C GLY A 98 -6.02 12.74 -1.70
N VAL A 99 -5.83 12.81 -3.02
CA VAL A 99 -5.05 13.84 -3.72
C VAL A 99 -5.99 14.75 -4.51
N LEU A 100 -5.76 16.06 -4.40
CA LEU A 100 -6.43 17.09 -5.19
C LEU A 100 -5.43 17.68 -6.18
N PHE A 101 -5.61 17.35 -7.46
CA PHE A 101 -4.81 17.86 -8.56
C PHE A 101 -5.33 19.23 -9.02
N ASN A 102 -4.40 20.13 -9.37
CA ASN A 102 -4.62 21.45 -9.98
C ASN A 102 -5.80 22.26 -9.34
N PRO A 103 -5.85 22.39 -7.99
CA PRO A 103 -6.90 23.16 -7.33
C PRO A 103 -6.95 24.62 -7.83
N GLY A 104 -8.14 25.07 -8.20
CA GLY A 104 -8.39 26.43 -8.71
C GLY A 104 -8.43 26.55 -10.24
N LEU A 105 -8.04 25.51 -10.99
CA LEU A 105 -8.12 25.49 -12.45
C LEU A 105 -9.27 24.61 -12.98
N PRO A 106 -9.66 24.72 -14.27
CA PRO A 106 -10.57 23.78 -14.93
C PRO A 106 -10.10 22.32 -14.89
N SER A 107 -8.77 22.12 -14.93
CA SER A 107 -8.10 20.83 -14.75
C SER A 107 -8.10 20.30 -13.29
N ARG A 108 -8.92 20.85 -12.40
CA ARG A 108 -9.09 20.37 -11.03
C ARG A 108 -9.71 18.97 -11.02
N LEU A 109 -9.02 17.99 -10.42
CA LEU A 109 -9.56 16.66 -10.18
C LEU A 109 -9.23 16.16 -8.78
N TYR A 110 -10.21 15.51 -8.13
CA TYR A 110 -10.00 14.81 -6.86
C TYR A 110 -9.92 13.30 -7.09
N ILE A 111 -8.94 12.66 -6.46
CA ILE A 111 -8.70 11.22 -6.47
C ILE A 111 -8.67 10.74 -5.02
N ASP A 112 -9.72 10.02 -4.59
CA ASP A 112 -9.82 9.36 -3.29
C ASP A 112 -8.82 8.21 -3.13
N LYS A 113 -8.65 7.67 -1.91
CA LYS A 113 -7.72 6.55 -1.65
C LYS A 113 -7.96 5.31 -2.54
N GLY A 114 -9.20 4.94 -2.85
CA GLY A 114 -9.49 3.78 -3.70
C GLY A 114 -9.02 3.98 -5.14
N ARG A 115 -9.32 5.16 -5.70
CA ARG A 115 -8.82 5.57 -7.02
C ARG A 115 -7.30 5.77 -7.05
N LEU A 116 -6.73 6.24 -5.95
CA LEU A 116 -5.29 6.43 -5.78
C LEU A 116 -4.51 5.12 -5.88
N MET A 117 -5.07 4.00 -5.41
CA MET A 117 -4.47 2.66 -5.60
C MET A 117 -4.42 2.24 -7.06
N ALA A 118 -5.49 2.44 -7.83
CA ALA A 118 -5.52 2.14 -9.25
C ALA A 118 -4.46 2.96 -10.02
N LEU A 119 -4.30 4.25 -9.67
CA LEU A 119 -3.24 5.10 -10.22
C LEU A 119 -1.83 4.62 -9.81
N ILE A 120 -1.61 4.27 -8.54
CA ILE A 120 -0.35 3.68 -8.04
C ILE A 120 -0.02 2.38 -8.79
N SER A 121 -1.02 1.53 -9.04
CA SER A 121 -0.90 0.30 -9.83
C SER A 121 -0.47 0.58 -11.27
N ALA A 122 -1.09 1.58 -11.93
CA ALA A 122 -0.72 1.96 -13.29
C ALA A 122 0.74 2.44 -13.40
N TYR A 123 1.20 3.30 -12.48
CA TYR A 123 2.63 3.68 -12.42
C TYR A 123 3.54 2.49 -12.17
N ALA A 124 3.18 1.60 -11.23
CA ALA A 124 3.98 0.41 -10.94
C ALA A 124 4.10 -0.52 -12.16
N VAL A 125 2.99 -0.81 -12.84
CA VAL A 125 2.95 -1.64 -14.05
C VAL A 125 3.73 -1.00 -15.20
N HIS A 126 3.64 0.32 -15.37
CA HIS A 126 4.47 1.06 -16.32
C HIS A 126 5.98 0.91 -16.02
N ILE A 127 6.39 1.02 -14.75
CA ILE A 127 7.81 0.88 -14.37
C ILE A 127 8.29 -0.58 -14.54
N LEU A 128 7.45 -1.57 -14.20
CA LEU A 128 7.76 -2.99 -14.34
C LEU A 128 7.78 -3.45 -15.82
N SER A 129 7.01 -2.81 -16.70
CA SER A 129 7.08 -3.07 -18.15
C SER A 129 8.40 -2.57 -18.76
N HIS A 130 8.94 -1.46 -18.26
CA HIS A 130 10.24 -0.91 -18.68
C HIS A 130 11.43 -1.60 -17.99
N SER A 131 11.27 -2.15 -16.79
CA SER A 131 12.32 -2.87 -16.05
C SER A 131 12.58 -4.28 -16.61
N ALA A 132 13.85 -4.68 -16.68
CA ALA A 132 14.30 -6.00 -17.15
C ALA A 132 13.88 -7.18 -16.23
N GLY A 133 13.45 -6.87 -15.01
CA GLY A 133 13.01 -7.82 -13.98
C GLY A 133 12.26 -7.09 -12.87
N ALA A 134 12.05 -7.76 -11.75
CA ALA A 134 11.55 -7.14 -10.51
C ALA A 134 12.42 -7.50 -9.31
N TRP A 135 12.35 -6.66 -8.27
CA TRP A 135 13.02 -6.90 -7.00
C TRP A 135 12.18 -7.80 -6.12
N LEU A 136 12.83 -8.67 -5.34
CA LEU A 136 12.16 -9.72 -4.59
C LEU A 136 13.01 -10.22 -3.41
N PRO A 137 12.41 -10.38 -2.21
CA PRO A 137 13.00 -11.08 -1.08
C PRO A 137 13.30 -12.55 -1.38
N SER A 138 14.45 -13.01 -0.90
CA SER A 138 14.97 -14.37 -1.14
C SER A 138 15.76 -14.87 0.07
N ARG A 139 15.94 -16.19 0.19
CA ARG A 139 16.74 -16.82 1.23
C ARG A 139 17.77 -17.73 0.58
N GLY A 140 18.96 -17.19 0.34
CA GLY A 140 19.93 -17.83 -0.56
C GLY A 140 19.35 -17.95 -1.98
N ASN A 141 19.26 -19.17 -2.50
CA ASN A 141 18.70 -19.41 -3.84
C ASN A 141 17.16 -19.36 -3.89
N GLU A 142 16.49 -19.52 -2.75
CA GLU A 142 15.04 -19.69 -2.67
C GLU A 142 14.29 -18.35 -2.68
N LEU A 143 13.10 -18.33 -3.28
CA LEU A 143 12.23 -17.15 -3.31
C LEU A 143 11.25 -17.18 -2.14
N LEU A 144 11.10 -16.05 -1.44
CA LEU A 144 10.02 -15.91 -0.48
C LEU A 144 8.70 -15.73 -1.23
N LEU A 145 7.76 -16.65 -0.97
CA LEU A 145 6.41 -16.64 -1.53
C LEU A 145 5.45 -16.03 -0.51
N ALA A 146 4.46 -15.28 -0.97
CA ALA A 146 3.29 -14.96 -0.16
C ALA A 146 2.12 -15.86 -0.57
N PRO A 147 1.27 -16.29 0.37
CA PRO A 147 -0.06 -16.73 0.01
C PRO A 147 -0.85 -15.60 -0.68
N TYR A 148 -1.84 -15.94 -1.49
CA TYR A 148 -2.78 -14.98 -2.12
C TYR A 148 -4.25 -15.40 -1.99
N GLU A 149 -4.49 -16.68 -1.76
CA GLU A 149 -5.74 -17.29 -1.32
C GLU A 149 -5.38 -18.34 -0.24
N PRO A 150 -6.33 -18.80 0.60
CA PRO A 150 -6.06 -19.83 1.60
C PRO A 150 -5.39 -21.07 0.99
N GLY A 151 -4.19 -21.41 1.49
CA GLY A 151 -3.38 -22.52 0.97
C GLY A 151 -2.73 -22.33 -0.41
N LYS A 152 -2.91 -21.21 -1.12
CA LYS A 152 -2.30 -20.95 -2.44
C LYS A 152 -1.26 -19.84 -2.39
N PHE A 153 -0.11 -20.07 -3.02
CA PHE A 153 1.08 -19.19 -2.92
C PHE A 153 1.53 -18.67 -4.28
N THR A 154 2.10 -17.46 -4.31
CA THR A 154 2.69 -16.84 -5.50
C THR A 154 3.93 -16.00 -5.15
N VAL A 155 4.63 -15.53 -6.18
CA VAL A 155 5.84 -14.69 -6.04
C VAL A 155 5.43 -13.25 -5.72
N VAL A 156 6.04 -12.65 -4.69
CA VAL A 156 5.90 -11.20 -4.43
C VAL A 156 6.97 -10.43 -5.18
N ILE A 157 6.57 -9.36 -5.86
CA ILE A 157 7.45 -8.49 -6.66
C ILE A 157 7.35 -7.03 -6.22
N TYR A 158 8.48 -6.34 -6.31
CA TYR A 158 8.69 -4.98 -5.84
C TYR A 158 9.27 -4.12 -6.97
N VAL A 159 8.82 -2.87 -7.07
CA VAL A 159 9.33 -1.90 -8.06
C VAL A 159 10.74 -1.42 -7.69
N THR A 160 11.02 -1.21 -6.40
CA THR A 160 12.35 -0.74 -5.94
C THR A 160 13.06 -1.77 -5.08
N GLU A 161 14.40 -1.79 -5.17
CA GLU A 161 15.24 -2.57 -4.26
C GLU A 161 15.02 -2.16 -2.80
N LYS A 162 14.78 -0.87 -2.56
CA LYS A 162 14.59 -0.30 -1.22
C LYS A 162 13.39 -0.90 -0.50
N ASP A 163 12.26 -1.04 -1.20
CA ASP A 163 11.03 -1.61 -0.62
C ASP A 163 11.19 -3.11 -0.37
N ALA A 164 11.85 -3.84 -1.29
CA ALA A 164 12.20 -5.24 -1.09
C ALA A 164 13.17 -5.43 0.10
N ARG A 165 14.15 -4.53 0.28
CA ARG A 165 15.10 -4.57 1.40
C ARG A 165 14.41 -4.29 2.74
N HIS A 166 13.44 -3.38 2.76
CA HIS A 166 12.66 -3.07 3.96
C HIS A 166 11.88 -4.30 4.47
N VAL A 167 11.24 -5.06 3.58
CA VAL A 167 10.53 -6.29 3.95
C VAL A 167 11.50 -7.44 4.26
N SER A 168 12.58 -7.59 3.49
CA SER A 168 13.60 -8.63 3.75
C SER A 168 14.25 -8.47 5.12
N ALA A 169 14.44 -7.24 5.59
CA ALA A 169 14.90 -6.94 6.95
C ALA A 169 13.87 -7.26 8.05
N GLN A 170 12.57 -7.37 7.72
CA GLN A 170 11.50 -7.74 8.66
C GLN A 170 11.15 -9.23 8.63
N GLN A 171 11.61 -9.99 7.63
CA GLN A 171 11.31 -11.42 7.48
C GLN A 171 12.57 -12.32 7.49
N GLY A 172 13.76 -11.73 7.37
CA GLY A 172 15.03 -12.44 7.25
C GLY A 172 15.29 -12.93 5.82
N GLY A 173 16.22 -12.29 5.12
CA GLY A 173 16.60 -12.68 3.76
C GLY A 173 17.51 -11.67 3.07
N GLU A 174 17.85 -11.99 1.83
CA GLU A 174 18.58 -11.14 0.89
C GLU A 174 17.66 -10.69 -0.24
N VAL A 175 17.94 -9.52 -0.83
CA VAL A 175 17.19 -9.01 -1.98
C VAL A 175 17.95 -9.30 -3.26
N ARG A 176 17.22 -9.83 -4.25
CA ARG A 176 17.73 -9.97 -5.62
C ARG A 176 16.77 -9.40 -6.64
N LEU A 177 17.34 -9.01 -7.79
CA LEU A 177 16.60 -8.80 -9.02
C LEU A 177 16.49 -10.18 -9.71
N ALA A 178 15.31 -10.61 -10.13
CA ALA A 178 15.15 -11.77 -11.01
C ALA A 178 14.50 -11.38 -12.33
N SER A 179 14.76 -12.17 -13.37
CA SER A 179 14.18 -11.93 -14.69
C SER A 179 12.67 -12.17 -14.68
N TRP A 180 11.97 -11.60 -15.67
CA TRP A 180 10.55 -11.88 -15.84
C TRP A 180 10.27 -13.35 -16.17
N ASP A 181 11.20 -14.04 -16.84
CA ASP A 181 11.07 -15.47 -17.14
C ASP A 181 11.18 -16.33 -15.86
N ASP A 182 12.09 -15.99 -14.93
CA ASP A 182 12.17 -16.64 -13.61
C ASP A 182 10.87 -16.45 -12.81
N ILE A 183 10.36 -15.21 -12.78
CA ILE A 183 9.18 -14.83 -12.02
C ILE A 183 7.94 -15.56 -12.57
N PHE A 184 7.64 -15.39 -13.86
CA PHE A 184 6.46 -16.00 -14.47
C PHE A 184 6.59 -17.53 -14.56
N GLY A 185 7.80 -18.05 -14.76
CA GLY A 185 8.09 -19.48 -14.68
C GLY A 185 7.83 -20.08 -13.29
N ARG A 186 8.12 -19.35 -12.19
CA ARG A 186 7.77 -19.82 -10.83
C ARG A 186 6.28 -19.63 -10.53
N VAL A 187 5.66 -18.53 -10.95
CA VAL A 187 4.19 -18.31 -10.83
C VAL A 187 3.41 -19.45 -11.49
N ALA A 188 3.78 -19.82 -12.73
CA ALA A 188 3.17 -20.95 -13.45
C ALA A 188 3.40 -22.30 -12.74
N LYS A 189 4.62 -22.57 -12.23
CA LYS A 189 4.92 -23.78 -11.44
C LYS A 189 4.15 -23.87 -10.12
N LEU A 190 3.64 -22.77 -9.59
CA LEU A 190 2.80 -22.71 -8.38
C LEU A 190 1.30 -22.83 -8.70
N GLY A 191 0.91 -22.91 -9.98
CA GLY A 191 -0.49 -22.83 -10.40
C GLY A 191 -1.15 -21.47 -10.09
N ALA A 192 -0.35 -20.42 -9.87
CA ALA A 192 -0.84 -19.09 -9.55
C ALA A 192 -1.15 -18.30 -10.83
N PRO A 193 -2.19 -17.43 -10.83
CA PRO A 193 -2.58 -16.68 -12.02
C PRO A 193 -1.63 -15.52 -12.35
N ALA A 194 -0.98 -14.94 -11.32
CA ALA A 194 -0.12 -13.77 -11.42
C ALA A 194 0.79 -13.65 -10.18
N PRO A 195 1.89 -12.85 -10.24
CA PRO A 195 2.62 -12.42 -9.06
C PRO A 195 1.83 -11.35 -8.26
N LEU A 196 2.15 -11.23 -6.98
CA LEU A 196 1.66 -10.17 -6.08
C LEU A 196 2.61 -8.97 -6.13
N PHE A 197 2.11 -7.78 -6.50
CA PHE A 197 2.85 -6.54 -6.39
C PHE A 197 2.75 -5.95 -4.97
N HIS A 198 3.89 -5.55 -4.40
CA HIS A 198 3.98 -4.86 -3.12
C HIS A 198 4.80 -3.56 -3.23
N SER A 199 4.31 -2.50 -2.58
CA SER A 199 4.90 -1.15 -2.60
C SER A 199 5.12 -0.57 -1.20
N GLY A 200 5.18 -1.41 -0.17
CA GLY A 200 5.16 -0.97 1.23
C GLY A 200 3.82 -0.33 1.61
N LEU A 201 2.72 -0.90 1.12
CA LEU A 201 1.36 -0.60 1.55
C LEU A 201 0.79 -1.88 2.17
N PRO A 202 -0.14 -1.82 3.15
CA PRO A 202 -0.62 -3.02 3.84
C PRO A 202 -1.59 -3.88 2.99
N GLU A 203 -1.64 -3.63 1.68
CA GLU A 203 -2.29 -4.44 0.64
C GLU A 203 -1.21 -4.88 -0.35
N GLN A 204 -1.27 -6.15 -0.77
CA GLN A 204 -0.57 -6.61 -1.97
C GLN A 204 -1.57 -6.74 -3.12
N MET A 205 -1.21 -6.21 -4.29
CA MET A 205 -2.06 -6.23 -5.47
C MET A 205 -1.71 -7.44 -6.33
N LEU A 206 -2.62 -8.42 -6.44
CA LEU A 206 -2.48 -9.48 -7.43
C LEU A 206 -2.61 -8.86 -8.82
N LEU A 207 -1.57 -8.96 -9.65
CA LEU A 207 -1.61 -8.30 -10.96
C LEU A 207 -2.68 -8.94 -11.86
N THR A 208 -3.41 -8.12 -12.59
CA THR A 208 -4.41 -8.63 -13.55
C THR A 208 -3.73 -9.30 -14.74
N PRO A 209 -4.41 -10.19 -15.48
CA PRO A 209 -3.87 -10.75 -16.72
C PRO A 209 -3.44 -9.68 -17.74
N SER A 210 -4.18 -8.56 -17.83
CA SER A 210 -3.80 -7.42 -18.70
C SER A 210 -2.54 -6.71 -18.22
N GLN A 211 -2.33 -6.56 -16.90
CA GLN A 211 -1.10 -6.02 -16.33
C GLN A 211 0.09 -6.95 -16.52
N VAL A 212 -0.10 -8.27 -16.38
CA VAL A 212 0.93 -9.28 -16.69
C VAL A 212 1.35 -9.21 -18.15
N VAL A 213 0.40 -9.14 -19.08
CA VAL A 213 0.69 -8.97 -20.53
C VAL A 213 1.40 -7.64 -20.80
N ALA A 214 0.95 -6.53 -20.21
CA ALA A 214 1.60 -5.22 -20.35
C ALA A 214 3.04 -5.22 -19.80
N ILE A 215 3.32 -5.98 -18.74
CA ILE A 215 4.68 -6.18 -18.25
C ILE A 215 5.49 -7.04 -19.23
N GLN A 216 4.97 -8.17 -19.68
CA GLN A 216 5.68 -9.10 -20.58
C GLN A 216 6.03 -8.45 -21.93
N GLN A 217 5.11 -7.69 -22.51
CA GLN A 217 5.26 -7.00 -23.79
C GLN A 217 5.90 -5.60 -23.66
N GLY A 218 6.25 -5.19 -22.44
CA GLY A 218 6.92 -3.92 -22.17
C GLY A 218 8.31 -3.82 -22.80
N PRO A 219 8.87 -2.61 -22.97
CA PRO A 219 10.06 -2.41 -23.80
C PRO A 219 11.38 -2.90 -23.18
N LYS A 220 11.43 -3.18 -21.86
CA LYS A 220 12.62 -3.70 -21.12
C LYS A 220 13.92 -2.88 -21.24
N LEU A 221 13.87 -1.66 -21.78
CA LEU A 221 15.03 -0.77 -21.97
C LEU A 221 15.61 -0.19 -20.66
N GLY A 222 14.99 -0.48 -19.51
CA GLY A 222 15.27 0.13 -18.22
C GLY A 222 14.37 1.34 -17.96
N TYR A 223 13.84 1.45 -16.74
CA TYR A 223 13.16 2.65 -16.26
C TYR A 223 14.18 3.57 -15.57
N VAL A 224 14.21 4.85 -15.94
CA VAL A 224 15.00 5.88 -15.26
C VAL A 224 14.05 6.64 -14.34
N GLU A 225 14.20 6.46 -13.02
CA GLU A 225 13.42 7.25 -12.07
C GLU A 225 13.82 8.74 -12.14
N PRO A 226 12.87 9.68 -12.22
CA PRO A 226 13.21 11.10 -12.30
C PRO A 226 13.95 11.60 -11.05
N GLU A 227 14.94 12.48 -11.22
CA GLU A 227 15.53 13.17 -10.08
C GLU A 227 14.57 14.21 -9.48
N ILE A 228 14.56 14.32 -8.14
CA ILE A 228 13.82 15.37 -7.43
C ILE A 228 14.41 16.73 -7.80
N THR A 229 13.57 17.69 -8.21
CA THR A 229 14.00 19.04 -8.60
C THR A 229 13.27 20.08 -7.75
N GLN A 230 13.99 21.10 -7.27
CA GLN A 230 13.45 22.11 -6.34
C GLN A 230 13.55 23.51 -6.95
N HIS A 231 12.43 24.23 -6.98
CA HIS A 231 12.31 25.58 -7.55
C HIS A 231 11.86 26.57 -6.48
N PRO A 232 12.31 27.85 -6.53
CA PRO A 232 11.80 28.88 -5.65
C PRO A 232 10.30 29.12 -5.90
N PHE A 233 9.54 29.35 -4.84
CA PHE A 233 8.13 29.74 -4.99
C PHE A 233 8.04 31.21 -5.40
N ILE A 234 7.71 31.45 -6.66
CA ILE A 234 7.47 32.78 -7.22
C ILE A 234 6.00 32.80 -7.69
N PRO A 235 5.10 33.50 -6.97
CA PRO A 235 3.69 33.55 -7.35
C PRO A 235 3.51 34.32 -8.65
N VAL A 236 2.65 33.80 -9.53
CA VAL A 236 2.27 34.45 -10.79
C VAL A 236 1.00 35.29 -10.55
N SER A 237 0.96 36.50 -11.13
CA SER A 237 -0.23 37.36 -11.11
C SER A 237 -1.39 36.75 -11.92
N ASP A 238 -2.61 37.23 -11.73
CA ASP A 238 -3.80 36.53 -12.25
C ASP A 238 -3.74 36.28 -13.77
N PRO A 239 -4.11 35.07 -14.25
CA PRO A 239 -4.10 34.72 -15.68
C PRO A 239 -5.16 35.49 -16.51
N ALA A 240 -5.88 36.43 -15.90
CA ALA A 240 -6.87 37.29 -16.53
C ALA A 240 -6.28 38.51 -17.27
N SER A 241 -4.94 38.69 -17.27
CA SER A 241 -4.27 39.84 -17.91
C SER A 241 -3.41 39.51 -19.15
N GLU A 242 -3.25 38.23 -19.53
CA GLU A 242 -2.48 37.84 -20.73
C GLU A 242 -3.38 37.56 -21.94
N GLN A 243 -4.18 38.56 -22.33
CA GLN A 243 -4.80 38.64 -23.66
C GLN A 243 -4.70 40.07 -24.22
N THR A 244 -4.57 40.17 -25.55
CA THR A 244 -4.40 41.42 -26.32
C THR A 244 -3.16 42.27 -26.00
N GLU A 245 -1.98 41.78 -26.41
CA GLU A 245 -1.16 42.67 -27.25
C GLU A 245 -1.86 42.78 -28.62
N ASP A 246 -2.63 43.84 -28.84
CA ASP A 246 -3.15 44.20 -30.16
C ASP A 246 -2.49 45.49 -30.66
N ALA A 247 -2.12 45.51 -31.93
CA ALA A 247 -1.29 46.57 -32.54
C ALA A 247 -2.15 47.75 -33.02
N GLY A 248 -2.89 48.38 -32.10
CA GLY A 248 -3.92 49.39 -32.38
C GLY A 248 -3.50 50.84 -32.08
N VAL A 249 -3.30 51.64 -33.13
CA VAL A 249 -2.99 53.09 -33.07
C VAL A 249 -4.06 53.90 -32.33
N THR A 250 -3.63 54.91 -31.55
CA THR A 250 -4.49 55.89 -30.88
C THR A 250 -5.39 56.68 -31.85
N GLN A 251 -6.70 56.75 -31.56
CA GLN A 251 -7.51 57.90 -31.94
C GLN A 251 -8.70 58.13 -30.98
N GLU A 252 -8.80 59.34 -30.41
CA GLU A 252 -10.02 59.81 -29.74
C GLU A 252 -11.04 60.33 -30.76
N VAL A 253 -12.30 59.88 -30.68
CA VAL A 253 -13.48 60.67 -31.07
C VAL A 253 -14.61 60.39 -30.06
N LYS A 254 -15.45 61.40 -29.80
CA LYS A 254 -16.57 61.35 -28.85
C LYS A 254 -17.86 60.74 -29.46
N PRO A 255 -18.84 60.34 -28.62
CA PRO A 255 -20.02 59.60 -29.08
C PRO A 255 -21.06 60.51 -29.74
N ASP A 256 -22.02 59.90 -30.44
CA ASP A 256 -23.34 60.50 -30.63
C ASP A 256 -24.47 59.46 -30.73
N GLU A 257 -25.71 59.94 -30.69
CA GLU A 257 -26.96 59.19 -30.49
C GLU A 257 -27.38 58.29 -31.68
N SER A 258 -28.09 57.18 -31.41
CA SER A 258 -29.57 57.12 -31.50
C SER A 258 -30.20 55.75 -31.90
N VAL A 259 -31.45 55.60 -31.48
CA VAL A 259 -32.54 54.66 -31.87
C VAL A 259 -32.39 53.12 -31.74
N SER A 260 -33.38 52.56 -31.04
CA SER A 260 -33.91 51.18 -31.08
C SER A 260 -34.90 51.07 -32.29
N PRO A 261 -35.88 50.13 -32.44
CA PRO A 261 -36.26 48.96 -31.65
C PRO A 261 -36.65 47.70 -32.47
N PHE A 262 -37.16 46.66 -31.77
CA PHE A 262 -38.02 45.53 -32.24
C PHE A 262 -37.55 44.70 -33.46
N GLU A 263 -37.73 43.38 -33.50
CA GLU A 263 -39.01 42.68 -33.28
C GLU A 263 -38.81 41.23 -32.78
N GLU A 264 -39.88 40.44 -32.76
CA GLU A 264 -40.03 39.17 -32.03
C GLU A 264 -40.59 38.07 -32.97
N VAL A 265 -40.60 36.81 -32.52
CA VAL A 265 -41.35 35.66 -33.09
C VAL A 265 -40.90 35.11 -34.46
N ALA A 266 -40.46 33.85 -34.48
CA ALA A 266 -41.09 32.78 -35.30
C ALA A 266 -40.47 31.40 -35.05
N THR A 267 -41.29 30.45 -34.58
CA THR A 267 -41.00 29.01 -34.58
C THR A 267 -41.48 28.38 -35.89
N THR A 268 -40.74 27.45 -36.50
CA THR A 268 -41.35 26.46 -37.40
C THR A 268 -40.59 25.14 -37.46
N THR A 269 -41.23 24.07 -37.00
CA THR A 269 -40.94 22.66 -37.31
C THR A 269 -41.30 22.36 -38.77
N ILE A 270 -40.72 21.33 -39.42
CA ILE A 270 -41.45 20.37 -40.30
C ILE A 270 -40.59 19.17 -40.79
N THR A 271 -41.03 17.97 -40.39
CA THR A 271 -40.97 16.60 -41.00
C THR A 271 -39.73 15.99 -41.68
N ASP A 272 -39.45 14.74 -41.29
CA ASP A 272 -38.89 13.63 -42.11
C ASP A 272 -39.69 13.36 -43.41
N PRO A 273 -39.12 12.59 -44.36
CA PRO A 273 -39.71 11.26 -44.59
C PRO A 273 -38.74 10.08 -44.77
N THR A 274 -39.04 9.04 -44.00
CA THR A 274 -38.72 7.59 -44.02
C THR A 274 -38.58 6.88 -45.39
N ILE A 275 -38.00 5.65 -45.39
CA ILE A 275 -38.18 4.45 -46.29
C ILE A 275 -36.87 3.98 -46.99
N GLN A 276 -36.43 2.69 -47.04
CA GLN A 276 -36.81 1.43 -46.33
C GLN A 276 -35.74 0.29 -46.51
N ASN A 277 -35.76 -0.69 -45.59
CA ASN A 277 -35.56 -2.16 -45.71
C ASN A 277 -34.39 -2.80 -46.52
N ARG A 278 -33.52 -3.57 -45.82
CA ARG A 278 -33.50 -5.06 -45.77
C ARG A 278 -32.43 -5.57 -44.75
N GLN A 279 -32.48 -6.68 -43.98
CA GLN A 279 -33.17 -7.99 -43.99
C GLN A 279 -32.71 -8.97 -45.10
N GLU A 280 -32.47 -10.27 -44.90
CA GLU A 280 -32.43 -11.15 -43.70
C GLU A 280 -30.93 -11.43 -43.28
N GLU A 281 -30.37 -12.54 -42.74
CA GLU A 281 -30.78 -13.92 -42.33
C GLU A 281 -29.72 -14.54 -41.32
N GLU A 282 -29.86 -15.80 -40.87
CA GLU A 282 -29.02 -16.50 -39.84
C GLU A 282 -28.04 -17.57 -40.41
N ASN A 283 -27.11 -18.12 -39.60
CA ASN A 283 -26.99 -19.60 -39.38
C ASN A 283 -25.96 -20.04 -38.30
N ASP A 284 -26.18 -21.24 -37.76
CA ASP A 284 -25.35 -21.99 -36.79
C ASP A 284 -24.13 -22.69 -37.43
N LEU A 285 -23.17 -23.16 -36.60
CA LEU A 285 -22.88 -24.61 -36.43
C LEU A 285 -21.70 -24.92 -35.48
N ASN A 286 -21.80 -26.07 -34.79
CA ASN A 286 -20.80 -26.62 -33.86
C ASN A 286 -20.78 -28.16 -33.99
N PRO A 287 -19.61 -28.83 -34.01
CA PRO A 287 -19.43 -30.14 -33.33
C PRO A 287 -18.06 -30.24 -32.59
N VAL A 288 -17.85 -30.91 -31.44
CA VAL A 288 -18.36 -32.16 -30.79
C VAL A 288 -17.55 -33.44 -31.14
N HIS A 289 -17.34 -34.31 -30.13
CA HIS A 289 -16.63 -35.62 -30.05
C HIS A 289 -15.10 -35.63 -29.76
N ASP A 290 -14.52 -36.58 -28.96
CA ASP A 290 -15.05 -37.45 -27.88
C ASP A 290 -13.92 -38.17 -27.06
N GLY A 291 -14.27 -38.85 -25.95
CA GLY A 291 -13.46 -39.83 -25.18
C GLY A 291 -12.72 -39.23 -23.94
N ALA A 292 -12.88 -39.66 -22.67
CA ALA A 292 -12.97 -40.99 -22.02
C ALA A 292 -11.60 -41.72 -21.91
N ALA A 293 -11.10 -42.17 -20.75
CA ALA A 293 -11.63 -42.24 -19.36
C ALA A 293 -10.53 -41.81 -18.31
N ASP A 294 -10.36 -42.27 -17.06
CA ASP A 294 -10.84 -43.45 -16.30
C ASP A 294 -10.72 -43.27 -14.74
N GLU A 295 -10.84 -44.36 -13.96
CA GLU A 295 -11.14 -44.48 -12.50
C GLU A 295 -9.98 -44.40 -11.43
N ASN A 296 -10.37 -44.24 -10.15
CA ASN A 296 -9.69 -44.59 -8.85
C ASN A 296 -8.43 -43.78 -8.39
N ARG A 297 -8.28 -43.27 -7.14
CA ARG A 297 -8.64 -43.77 -5.79
C ARG A 297 -8.42 -42.69 -4.69
N GLU A 298 -8.96 -42.91 -3.48
CA GLU A 298 -8.73 -42.13 -2.24
C GLU A 298 -7.31 -42.23 -1.65
N GLU A 299 -6.80 -41.14 -1.04
CA GLU A 299 -6.20 -41.11 0.32
C GLU A 299 -5.89 -39.65 0.75
N GLU A 300 -6.20 -39.28 2.01
CA GLU A 300 -5.65 -38.07 2.64
C GLU A 300 -4.21 -38.33 3.12
N PRO A 301 -3.36 -37.30 3.23
CA PRO A 301 -2.99 -36.92 4.60
C PRO A 301 -2.80 -35.42 4.86
N THR A 302 -3.24 -35.05 6.07
CA THR A 302 -2.77 -33.98 6.97
C THR A 302 -1.41 -33.32 6.70
N GLY A 303 -1.31 -32.01 6.95
CA GLY A 303 -0.07 -31.40 7.47
C GLY A 303 0.25 -29.97 6.99
N GLU A 304 0.66 -29.11 7.92
CA GLU A 304 1.22 -27.78 7.64
C GLU A 304 2.71 -27.85 7.27
N VAL A 305 3.20 -26.85 6.51
CA VAL A 305 4.38 -25.99 6.82
C VAL A 305 4.83 -25.28 5.52
N ALA A 306 5.40 -24.08 5.63
CA ALA A 306 5.89 -23.30 4.49
C ALA A 306 7.03 -24.04 3.74
N GLN A 307 6.90 -24.19 2.43
CA GLN A 307 7.83 -24.97 1.61
C GLN A 307 9.06 -24.17 1.14
N THR A 308 10.22 -24.66 1.54
CA THR A 308 11.56 -24.34 0.99
C THR A 308 12.03 -25.55 0.16
N GLU A 309 12.23 -25.39 -1.14
CA GLU A 309 12.64 -26.48 -2.04
C GLU A 309 13.92 -26.14 -2.82
N THR A 310 14.88 -27.06 -2.77
CA THR A 310 16.18 -26.96 -3.45
C THR A 310 16.13 -27.60 -4.84
N ILE A 311 16.73 -26.93 -5.83
CA ILE A 311 16.94 -27.49 -7.17
C ILE A 311 18.30 -28.18 -7.24
N GLU A 312 18.32 -29.44 -7.70
CA GLU A 312 19.56 -30.22 -7.85
C GLU A 312 20.50 -29.65 -8.93
N LYS A 313 21.81 -29.82 -8.71
CA LYS A 313 22.86 -29.64 -9.72
C LYS A 313 23.42 -30.99 -10.11
N ASP A 314 23.56 -31.24 -11.41
CA ASP A 314 24.35 -32.36 -11.90
C ASP A 314 25.76 -31.93 -12.37
N LYS A 315 26.75 -32.79 -12.05
CA LYS A 315 28.15 -32.88 -12.53
C LYS A 315 28.99 -31.60 -12.75
N GLY A 316 30.07 -31.50 -11.96
CA GLY A 316 31.34 -30.86 -12.38
C GLY A 316 32.17 -31.80 -13.29
N PRO A 317 33.53 -31.89 -13.20
CA PRO A 317 34.43 -31.32 -12.16
C PRO A 317 35.72 -30.65 -12.68
N LYS A 318 36.44 -29.93 -11.79
CA LYS A 318 37.86 -30.20 -11.45
C LYS A 318 38.46 -29.20 -10.44
N GLU A 319 38.78 -29.72 -9.26
CA GLU A 319 39.92 -29.30 -8.43
C GLU A 319 41.24 -29.90 -9.01
N PRO A 320 42.46 -29.65 -8.46
CA PRO A 320 42.79 -29.07 -7.15
C PRO A 320 43.88 -27.97 -7.13
N LEU A 321 44.08 -27.34 -5.97
CA LEU A 321 45.33 -27.47 -5.20
C LEU A 321 45.25 -26.82 -3.82
N SER A 322 45.86 -27.46 -2.82
CA SER A 322 45.90 -27.05 -1.42
C SER A 322 47.30 -26.59 -1.00
N VAL A 323 47.37 -25.66 -0.05
CA VAL A 323 48.57 -25.33 0.74
C VAL A 323 48.13 -25.11 2.19
N GLU A 324 48.89 -25.66 3.15
CA GLU A 324 48.60 -25.55 4.57
C GLU A 324 49.26 -24.31 5.22
N LYS A 325 48.79 -23.97 6.44
CA LYS A 325 49.57 -23.42 7.59
C LYS A 325 50.36 -22.10 7.39
N ASP A 326 50.16 -21.16 8.30
CA ASP A 326 50.92 -21.27 9.56
C ASP A 326 50.21 -20.58 10.76
N SER A 327 50.81 -20.72 11.94
CA SER A 327 50.21 -20.45 13.25
C SER A 327 50.79 -19.20 13.91
N SER A 328 49.98 -18.47 14.69
CA SER A 328 50.52 -17.57 15.72
C SER A 328 49.54 -17.39 16.87
N SER A 329 49.99 -17.75 18.09
CA SER A 329 49.18 -17.73 19.30
C SER A 329 49.63 -16.62 20.24
N LYS A 330 48.70 -15.79 20.74
CA LYS A 330 48.88 -15.05 21.99
C LYS A 330 47.64 -15.09 22.86
N LYS A 331 47.73 -15.81 23.97
CA LYS A 331 46.85 -15.62 25.14
C LYS A 331 47.26 -14.35 25.88
N VAL A 332 46.28 -13.64 26.42
CA VAL A 332 46.43 -12.88 27.68
C VAL A 332 45.17 -13.14 28.49
N ASP A 333 45.31 -13.82 29.62
CA ASP A 333 44.22 -14.02 30.57
C ASP A 333 44.02 -12.76 31.40
N MET A 334 42.84 -12.13 31.36
CA MET A 334 42.47 -11.11 32.36
C MET A 334 40.94 -11.01 32.56
N ALA A 335 40.50 -11.52 33.70
CA ALA A 335 39.22 -11.26 34.35
C ALA A 335 39.53 -10.96 35.84
N PRO A 336 38.64 -10.32 36.62
CA PRO A 336 37.26 -9.96 36.31
C PRO A 336 36.91 -8.48 36.50
N SER A 337 35.74 -8.08 36.00
CA SER A 337 34.93 -7.02 36.62
C SER A 337 33.45 -7.31 36.39
N VAL A 338 32.70 -7.44 37.47
CA VAL A 338 31.25 -7.60 37.44
C VAL A 338 30.64 -6.22 37.23
N ALA A 339 30.13 -5.96 36.02
CA ALA A 339 29.30 -4.80 35.73
C ALA A 339 27.84 -5.24 35.72
N THR A 340 27.08 -4.83 36.74
CA THR A 340 25.64 -5.10 36.84
C THR A 340 24.91 -4.41 35.68
N PRO A 341 24.06 -5.10 34.90
CA PRO A 341 23.21 -4.42 33.91
C PRO A 341 22.17 -3.57 34.66
N THR A 342 22.26 -2.25 34.51
CA THR A 342 21.29 -1.31 35.08
C THR A 342 19.93 -1.52 34.42
N SER A 343 18.94 -1.96 35.21
CA SER A 343 17.56 -2.08 34.74
C SER A 343 16.93 -0.70 34.56
N GLU A 344 16.75 -0.25 33.32
CA GLU A 344 15.86 0.90 33.05
C GLU A 344 14.41 0.50 33.39
N PRO A 345 13.65 1.33 34.13
CA PRO A 345 12.31 0.99 34.54
C PRO A 345 11.32 1.15 33.38
N THR A 346 10.69 0.03 32.98
CA THR A 346 9.53 0.03 32.07
C THR A 346 8.46 1.02 32.58
N PRO A 347 7.95 1.94 31.75
CA PRO A 347 7.02 2.98 32.19
C PRO A 347 5.68 2.36 32.63
N THR A 348 5.37 2.52 33.92
CA THR A 348 4.20 1.93 34.57
C THR A 348 2.89 2.50 34.03
N PRO A 349 1.96 1.68 33.51
CA PRO A 349 0.59 2.11 33.26
C PRO A 349 -0.11 2.47 34.58
N ALA A 350 -0.88 3.55 34.60
CA ALA A 350 -1.64 3.95 35.79
C ALA A 350 -2.66 2.85 36.19
N LYS A 351 -2.80 2.60 37.49
CA LYS A 351 -3.76 1.64 38.04
C LYS A 351 -5.18 2.01 37.62
N GLU A 352 -5.82 1.16 36.84
CA GLU A 352 -7.23 1.27 36.44
C GLU A 352 -7.95 -0.07 36.70
N HIS A 353 -9.28 -0.05 36.74
CA HIS A 353 -10.07 -1.09 37.40
C HIS A 353 -9.81 -2.52 36.88
N VAL A 354 -9.36 -3.40 37.78
CA VAL A 354 -9.29 -4.83 37.51
C VAL A 354 -10.71 -5.40 37.55
N VAL A 355 -11.10 -6.12 36.50
CA VAL A 355 -12.23 -7.05 36.52
C VAL A 355 -11.68 -8.44 36.20
N PRO A 356 -11.78 -9.43 37.12
CA PRO A 356 -11.36 -10.80 36.87
C PRO A 356 -12.17 -11.49 35.77
N GLY A 357 -11.63 -12.59 35.23
CA GLY A 357 -12.24 -13.35 34.14
C GLY A 357 -13.54 -14.05 34.53
N ASN A 358 -14.68 -13.41 34.26
CA ASN A 358 -15.93 -14.07 33.83
C ASN A 358 -16.97 -13.08 33.27
N LEU A 359 -16.50 -12.00 32.62
CA LEU A 359 -17.39 -11.11 31.87
C LEU A 359 -17.76 -11.76 30.53
N SER A 360 -19.04 -12.11 30.37
CA SER A 360 -19.62 -12.48 29.07
C SER A 360 -19.26 -11.42 28.03
N ILE A 361 -18.61 -11.85 26.94
CA ILE A 361 -18.18 -10.95 25.86
C ILE A 361 -19.44 -10.36 25.22
N PRO A 362 -19.59 -9.03 25.11
CA PRO A 362 -20.74 -8.41 24.44
C PRO A 362 -20.93 -9.01 23.04
N PRO A 363 -22.15 -9.38 22.62
CA PRO A 363 -22.38 -10.06 21.34
C PRO A 363 -21.82 -9.29 20.12
N GLU A 364 -21.88 -7.95 20.15
CA GLU A 364 -21.24 -7.06 19.17
C GLU A 364 -19.72 -7.32 19.08
N LEU A 365 -19.02 -7.35 20.22
CA LEU A 365 -17.58 -7.60 20.28
C LEU A 365 -17.22 -9.04 19.91
N LYS A 366 -18.06 -10.03 20.25
CA LYS A 366 -17.87 -11.42 19.80
C LYS A 366 -17.96 -11.49 18.28
N ALA A 367 -18.97 -10.87 17.67
CA ALA A 367 -19.12 -10.80 16.22
C ALA A 367 -17.98 -10.03 15.52
N GLN A 368 -17.45 -8.96 16.14
CA GLN A 368 -16.26 -8.25 15.65
C GLN A 368 -15.02 -9.16 15.64
N LEU A 369 -14.79 -9.93 16.71
CA LEU A 369 -13.65 -10.86 16.80
C LEU A 369 -13.81 -12.05 15.85
N GLU A 370 -15.03 -12.58 15.68
CA GLU A 370 -15.35 -13.60 14.67
C GLU A 370 -15.25 -13.08 13.22
N GLN A 371 -15.46 -11.79 12.99
CA GLN A 371 -15.21 -11.17 11.68
C GLN A 371 -13.70 -10.98 11.44
N LEU A 372 -12.95 -10.56 12.46
CA LEU A 372 -11.48 -10.47 12.40
C LEU A 372 -10.85 -11.84 12.13
N GLU A 373 -11.33 -12.90 12.77
CA GLU A 373 -10.85 -14.27 12.54
C GLU A 373 -11.17 -14.76 11.13
N ARG A 374 -12.38 -14.49 10.61
CA ARG A 374 -12.70 -14.76 9.21
C ARG A 374 -11.82 -13.96 8.24
N ALA A 375 -11.44 -12.72 8.60
CA ALA A 375 -10.55 -11.90 7.79
C ALA A 375 -9.08 -12.39 7.81
N THR A 376 -8.59 -12.97 8.92
CA THR A 376 -7.28 -13.63 8.95
C THR A 376 -7.30 -14.97 8.21
N MET A 377 -8.41 -15.73 8.27
CA MET A 377 -8.58 -16.97 7.50
C MET A 377 -8.65 -16.72 5.99
N SER A 378 -9.52 -15.81 5.53
CA SER A 378 -9.62 -15.46 4.10
C SER A 378 -8.41 -14.68 3.58
N GLY A 379 -7.57 -14.19 4.49
CA GLY A 379 -6.42 -13.34 4.26
C GLY A 379 -5.10 -13.93 4.73
N GLN A 380 -4.96 -15.26 4.81
CA GLN A 380 -3.63 -15.86 4.88
C GLN A 380 -2.79 -15.25 3.74
N GLY A 381 -1.65 -14.65 4.09
CA GLY A 381 -0.79 -13.98 3.12
C GLY A 381 -1.34 -12.67 2.55
N VAL A 382 -1.23 -11.58 3.33
CA VAL A 382 -1.14 -10.16 2.88
C VAL A 382 -2.26 -9.54 2.01
N ALA A 383 -3.11 -10.33 1.35
CA ALA A 383 -4.15 -9.87 0.43
C ALA A 383 -5.33 -9.18 1.14
N ASN A 384 -5.51 -9.42 2.44
CA ASN A 384 -6.63 -8.88 3.24
C ASN A 384 -6.15 -7.97 4.39
N GLY A 385 -4.92 -7.45 4.32
CA GLY A 385 -4.30 -6.70 5.41
C GLY A 385 -5.09 -5.44 5.83
N TRP A 386 -5.82 -4.81 4.91
CA TRP A 386 -6.65 -3.64 5.21
C TRP A 386 -7.94 -3.98 5.94
N GLU A 387 -8.64 -5.06 5.58
CA GLU A 387 -9.83 -5.49 6.34
C GLU A 387 -9.41 -5.92 7.76
N VAL A 388 -8.27 -6.60 7.91
CA VAL A 388 -7.68 -6.90 9.21
C VAL A 388 -7.37 -5.62 10.00
N CYS A 389 -6.73 -4.61 9.40
CA CYS A 389 -6.45 -3.33 10.08
C CYS A 389 -7.73 -2.53 10.40
N ARG A 390 -8.74 -2.58 9.53
CA ARG A 390 -10.05 -1.92 9.73
C ARG A 390 -10.82 -2.57 10.87
N LEU A 391 -10.86 -3.90 10.91
CA LEU A 391 -11.50 -4.65 12.00
C LEU A 391 -10.75 -4.51 13.33
N LEU A 392 -9.42 -4.37 13.32
CA LEU A 392 -8.65 -3.99 14.51
C LEU A 392 -8.95 -2.55 14.96
N ALA A 393 -9.23 -1.62 14.05
CA ALA A 393 -9.62 -0.24 14.37
C ALA A 393 -11.06 -0.12 14.88
N ASP A 394 -12.00 -0.87 14.29
CA ASP A 394 -13.40 -0.95 14.71
C ASP A 394 -13.57 -1.75 16.02
N SER A 395 -12.70 -2.73 16.26
CA SER A 395 -12.69 -3.51 17.51
C SER A 395 -12.26 -2.66 18.69
N ARG A 396 -13.13 -2.58 19.70
CA ARG A 396 -12.89 -1.82 20.93
C ARG A 396 -11.96 -2.54 21.93
N ARG A 397 -11.82 -3.88 21.80
CA ARG A 397 -10.99 -4.72 22.68
C ARG A 397 -10.43 -5.93 21.92
N ILE A 398 -9.20 -6.31 22.22
CA ILE A 398 -8.51 -7.46 21.63
C ILE A 398 -7.92 -8.34 22.73
N TRP A 399 -7.81 -9.66 22.52
CA TRP A 399 -7.12 -10.53 23.46
C TRP A 399 -5.60 -10.37 23.29
N VAL A 400 -4.89 -10.35 24.42
CA VAL A 400 -3.42 -10.39 24.52
C VAL A 400 -3.02 -11.35 25.65
N ILE A 401 -1.75 -11.74 25.70
CA ILE A 401 -1.19 -12.48 26.84
C ILE A 401 -0.67 -11.47 27.88
N THR A 402 -1.05 -11.61 29.14
CA THR A 402 -0.53 -10.77 30.25
C THR A 402 0.05 -11.57 31.40
N ASP A 403 0.98 -10.97 32.14
CA ASP A 403 1.45 -11.46 33.43
C ASP A 403 0.38 -11.28 34.54
N HIS A 404 0.70 -11.75 35.75
CA HIS A 404 -0.15 -11.59 36.95
C HIS A 404 -0.38 -10.12 37.37
N ASN A 405 0.43 -9.17 36.89
CA ASN A 405 0.26 -7.73 37.15
C ASN A 405 -0.63 -7.05 36.08
N GLY A 406 -0.88 -7.72 34.95
CA GLY A 406 -1.57 -7.16 33.79
C GLY A 406 -0.68 -6.48 32.76
N ASN A 407 0.65 -6.62 32.86
CA ASN A 407 1.58 -6.22 31.81
C ASN A 407 1.45 -7.16 30.62
N MET A 408 1.48 -6.66 29.38
CA MET A 408 1.53 -7.51 28.19
C MET A 408 2.88 -8.25 28.12
N VAL A 409 2.82 -9.57 27.90
CA VAL A 409 4.01 -10.41 27.73
C VAL A 409 4.33 -10.53 26.25
N ILE A 410 5.60 -10.31 25.91
CA ILE A 410 6.13 -10.40 24.55
C ILE A 410 6.91 -11.72 24.47
N LEU A 411 6.37 -12.69 23.74
CA LEU A 411 6.92 -14.05 23.66
C LEU A 411 7.98 -14.24 22.56
N ALA A 412 8.16 -13.26 21.68
CA ALA A 412 9.20 -13.26 20.66
C ALA A 412 9.62 -11.84 20.29
N GLY A 413 10.75 -11.73 19.60
CA GLY A 413 11.23 -10.49 19.00
C GLY A 413 12.17 -10.81 17.85
N GLN A 414 12.33 -9.89 16.92
CA GLN A 414 13.16 -10.04 15.75
C GLN A 414 13.88 -8.72 15.47
N ASP A 415 15.20 -8.78 15.29
CA ASP A 415 16.03 -7.66 14.83
C ASP A 415 15.75 -6.34 15.58
N GLN A 416 15.69 -6.46 16.92
CA GLN A 416 15.37 -5.42 17.91
C GLN A 416 13.89 -4.98 17.99
N SER A 417 13.04 -5.33 17.04
CA SER A 417 11.59 -5.09 17.11
C SER A 417 10.86 -6.16 17.94
N PRO A 418 9.95 -5.78 18.85
CA PRO A 418 9.13 -6.76 19.58
C PRO A 418 8.05 -7.35 18.66
N ILE A 419 7.83 -8.66 18.75
CA ILE A 419 6.64 -9.31 18.16
C ILE A 419 5.49 -9.16 19.16
N VAL A 420 4.38 -8.61 18.68
CA VAL A 420 3.19 -8.33 19.48
C VAL A 420 2.07 -9.26 19.04
N ASP A 421 1.67 -10.14 19.96
CA ASP A 421 0.62 -11.13 19.73
C ASP A 421 -0.77 -10.61 20.14
N PHE A 422 -1.67 -10.54 19.18
CA PHE A 422 -3.10 -10.32 19.35
C PHE A 422 -3.87 -11.61 19.10
N PHE A 423 -5.06 -11.75 19.68
CA PHE A 423 -5.90 -12.95 19.49
C PHE A 423 -7.37 -12.60 19.33
N THR A 424 -8.09 -13.40 18.54
CA THR A 424 -9.55 -13.30 18.37
C THR A 424 -10.31 -14.02 19.47
N SER A 425 -9.69 -15.02 20.09
CA SER A 425 -10.22 -15.76 21.26
C SER A 425 -9.20 -15.80 22.40
N ASP A 426 -9.67 -16.16 23.59
CA ASP A 426 -8.84 -16.61 24.71
C ASP A 426 -8.16 -17.95 24.40
N ALA A 427 -8.87 -18.92 23.81
CA ALA A 427 -8.35 -20.23 23.45
C ALA A 427 -7.08 -20.17 22.56
N HIS A 428 -7.04 -19.29 21.56
CA HIS A 428 -5.85 -19.10 20.71
C HIS A 428 -4.65 -18.56 21.50
N ALA A 429 -4.91 -17.74 22.53
CA ALA A 429 -3.86 -17.24 23.43
C ALA A 429 -3.41 -18.33 24.42
N GLU A 430 -4.32 -19.17 24.94
CA GLU A 430 -3.97 -20.32 25.78
C GLU A 430 -3.10 -21.33 25.03
N GLN A 431 -3.39 -21.59 23.76
CA GLN A 431 -2.57 -22.46 22.91
C GLN A 431 -1.11 -21.97 22.83
N LEU A 432 -0.88 -20.67 22.56
CA LEU A 432 0.48 -20.13 22.52
C LEU A 432 1.15 -20.07 23.90
N ILE A 433 0.40 -19.82 24.98
CA ILE A 433 0.89 -19.90 26.37
C ILE A 433 1.39 -21.32 26.70
N LEU A 434 0.61 -22.34 26.32
CA LEU A 434 0.94 -23.75 26.55
C LEU A 434 2.16 -24.18 25.74
N GLU A 435 2.24 -23.78 24.47
CA GLU A 435 3.41 -24.05 23.63
C GLU A 435 4.67 -23.37 24.19
N ALA A 436 4.59 -22.08 24.52
CA ALA A 436 5.72 -21.34 25.08
C ALA A 436 6.21 -21.95 26.40
N LYS A 437 5.30 -22.36 27.30
CA LYS A 437 5.65 -23.07 28.56
C LYS A 437 6.22 -24.48 28.34
N LYS A 438 5.85 -25.15 27.24
CA LYS A 438 6.44 -26.44 26.83
C LYS A 438 7.86 -26.27 26.30
N GLN A 439 8.15 -25.17 25.60
CA GLN A 439 9.49 -24.81 25.14
C GLN A 439 10.38 -24.28 26.27
N ASN A 440 9.83 -23.47 27.17
CA ASN A 440 10.51 -22.94 28.35
C ASN A 440 9.62 -22.93 29.60
N SER A 441 9.87 -23.86 30.52
CA SER A 441 9.15 -24.00 31.78
C SER A 441 9.50 -22.93 32.84
N SER A 442 10.51 -22.08 32.60
CA SER A 442 10.87 -20.95 33.47
C SER A 442 10.14 -19.64 33.13
N LEU A 443 9.23 -19.65 32.17
CA LEU A 443 8.39 -18.49 31.85
C LEU A 443 7.45 -18.13 33.02
N PRO A 444 7.11 -16.85 33.21
CA PRO A 444 6.23 -16.43 34.29
C PRO A 444 4.82 -17.01 34.16
N GLU A 445 4.01 -16.82 35.20
CA GLU A 445 2.57 -17.02 35.07
C GLU A 445 2.00 -16.03 34.06
N MET A 446 1.24 -16.56 33.10
CA MET A 446 0.70 -15.88 31.93
C MET A 446 -0.74 -16.32 31.75
N MET A 447 -1.61 -15.39 31.36
CA MET A 447 -3.03 -15.63 31.12
C MET A 447 -3.54 -14.80 29.92
N PRO A 448 -4.54 -15.28 29.16
CA PRO A 448 -5.27 -14.45 28.21
C PRO A 448 -5.96 -13.28 28.91
N ARG A 449 -5.93 -12.09 28.31
CA ARG A 449 -6.66 -10.93 28.81
C ARG A 449 -7.18 -10.05 27.68
N LEU A 450 -8.49 -9.81 27.70
CA LEU A 450 -9.18 -8.93 26.77
C LEU A 450 -8.97 -7.45 27.16
N VAL A 451 -8.14 -6.72 26.41
CA VAL A 451 -7.69 -5.33 26.73
C VAL A 451 -8.22 -4.31 25.72
N SER A 452 -8.22 -3.02 26.06
CA SER A 452 -8.71 -1.96 25.15
C SER A 452 -7.67 -1.60 24.07
N THR A 453 -8.06 -1.73 22.81
CA THR A 453 -7.26 -1.42 21.62
C THR A 453 -6.73 0.02 21.63
N LYS A 454 -7.61 1.00 21.89
CA LYS A 454 -7.27 2.44 21.86
C LYS A 454 -6.16 2.84 22.83
N LYS A 455 -6.03 2.20 23.99
CA LYS A 455 -4.91 2.42 24.93
C LYS A 455 -3.67 1.60 24.52
N LEU A 456 -3.86 0.33 24.17
CA LEU A 456 -2.81 -0.60 23.77
C LEU A 456 -2.02 -0.10 22.55
N PHE A 457 -2.72 0.18 21.44
CA PHE A 457 -2.09 0.57 20.18
C PHE A 457 -1.30 1.88 20.29
N ARG A 458 -1.78 2.84 21.09
CA ARG A 458 -1.02 4.08 21.37
C ARG A 458 0.28 3.84 22.14
N ALA A 459 0.31 2.88 23.06
CA ALA A 459 1.52 2.51 23.80
C ALA A 459 2.52 1.70 22.94
N LEU A 460 2.03 1.01 21.90
CA LEU A 460 2.82 0.20 20.99
C LEU A 460 3.36 0.97 19.77
N ALA A 461 2.66 2.00 19.31
CA ALA A 461 2.98 2.70 18.05
C ALA A 461 4.42 3.25 17.97
N SER A 462 4.98 3.69 19.10
CA SER A 462 6.35 4.22 19.17
C SER A 462 7.44 3.14 19.10
N ARG A 463 7.09 1.86 19.13
CA ARG A 463 8.03 0.72 19.14
C ARG A 463 8.11 -0.05 17.82
N GLN A 464 7.35 0.37 16.80
CA GLN A 464 7.27 -0.28 15.47
C GLN A 464 7.21 -1.83 15.54
N PRO A 465 6.27 -2.41 16.32
CA PRO A 465 6.23 -3.85 16.52
C PRO A 465 5.81 -4.61 15.26
N ILE A 466 6.31 -5.84 15.12
CA ILE A 466 5.75 -6.79 14.17
C ILE A 466 4.45 -7.34 14.78
N VAL A 467 3.32 -7.05 14.12
CA VAL A 467 1.99 -7.44 14.61
C VAL A 467 1.64 -8.83 14.12
N TRP A 468 1.29 -9.73 15.05
CA TRP A 468 0.71 -11.03 14.76
C TRP A 468 -0.70 -11.13 15.34
N ILE A 469 -1.55 -11.92 14.67
CA ILE A 469 -2.87 -12.32 15.15
C ILE A 469 -2.92 -13.84 15.17
N ASN A 470 -3.36 -14.45 16.27
CA ASN A 470 -3.53 -15.90 16.43
C ASN A 470 -2.26 -16.72 16.08
N ARG A 471 -1.06 -16.20 16.41
CA ARG A 471 0.22 -16.90 16.16
C ARG A 471 0.23 -18.28 16.84
N GLY A 472 0.76 -19.28 16.13
CA GLY A 472 0.78 -20.68 16.59
C GLY A 472 -0.52 -21.45 16.28
N THR A 473 -1.37 -20.95 15.39
CA THR A 473 -2.64 -21.60 14.97
C THR A 473 -2.80 -21.57 13.44
N PRO A 474 -3.64 -22.44 12.84
CA PRO A 474 -3.92 -22.41 11.39
C PRO A 474 -4.57 -21.11 10.88
N VAL A 475 -5.15 -20.31 11.78
CA VAL A 475 -5.80 -19.02 11.46
C VAL A 475 -4.88 -17.81 11.71
N ALA A 476 -3.57 -18.07 11.86
CA ALA A 476 -2.57 -17.06 12.10
C ALA A 476 -2.43 -16.07 10.94
N TRP A 477 -2.27 -14.80 11.28
CA TRP A 477 -1.92 -13.73 10.36
C TRP A 477 -0.75 -12.92 10.93
N THR A 478 0.09 -12.41 10.05
CA THR A 478 1.21 -11.52 10.41
C THR A 478 1.21 -10.34 9.47
N SER A 479 1.52 -9.16 10.01
CA SER A 479 1.71 -8.00 9.16
C SER A 479 3.11 -7.96 8.59
N VAL A 480 3.20 -7.70 7.29
CA VAL A 480 4.44 -7.55 6.53
C VAL A 480 5.05 -6.15 6.70
N MET A 481 4.48 -5.29 7.58
CA MET A 481 4.89 -3.89 7.73
C MET A 481 5.00 -3.40 9.19
N GLY A 482 6.14 -2.80 9.54
CA GLY A 482 6.43 -2.23 10.87
C GLY A 482 5.61 -0.97 11.27
N ASP A 483 4.76 -0.43 10.39
CA ASP A 483 3.88 0.73 10.65
C ASP A 483 2.39 0.35 10.81
N THR A 484 2.08 -0.94 10.94
CA THR A 484 0.72 -1.48 11.12
C THR A 484 -0.07 -0.79 12.24
N ILE A 485 0.55 -0.62 13.42
CA ILE A 485 -0.09 0.03 14.56
C ILE A 485 -0.39 1.52 14.29
N PRO A 486 0.56 2.33 13.76
CA PRO A 486 0.25 3.65 13.21
C PRO A 486 -0.92 3.68 12.21
N TYR A 487 -1.01 2.75 11.25
CA TYR A 487 -2.10 2.71 10.28
C TYR A 487 -3.46 2.39 10.93
N ILE A 488 -3.51 1.44 11.86
CA ILE A 488 -4.72 1.15 12.64
C ILE A 488 -5.16 2.39 13.44
N LEU A 489 -4.22 3.11 14.09
CA LEU A 489 -4.53 4.35 14.81
C LEU A 489 -5.05 5.47 13.90
N GLN A 490 -4.61 5.53 12.64
CA GLN A 490 -5.19 6.41 11.64
C GLN A 490 -6.64 6.02 11.32
N LEU A 491 -6.92 4.74 11.06
CA LEU A 491 -8.27 4.24 10.79
C LEU A 491 -9.21 4.51 11.97
N MET A 492 -8.76 4.29 13.22
CA MET A 492 -9.51 4.67 14.43
C MET A 492 -9.85 6.17 14.44
N ALA A 493 -8.89 7.02 14.09
CA ALA A 493 -9.09 8.47 14.04
C ALA A 493 -9.99 8.93 12.88
N GLN A 494 -10.11 8.16 11.80
CA GLN A 494 -11.05 8.40 10.71
C GLN A 494 -12.47 7.93 11.10
N ASN A 495 -12.60 6.76 11.72
CA ASN A 495 -13.90 6.23 12.16
C ASN A 495 -14.48 7.08 13.31
N GLU A 496 -13.65 7.64 14.20
CA GLU A 496 -14.05 8.64 15.20
C GLU A 496 -14.50 9.99 14.57
N ARG A 497 -14.03 10.35 13.37
CA ARG A 497 -14.51 11.55 12.62
C ARG A 497 -15.79 11.29 11.83
N ASN A 498 -16.05 10.04 11.44
CA ASN A 498 -17.24 9.67 10.66
C ASN A 498 -18.48 9.38 11.52
N GLN A 499 -18.34 9.39 12.85
CA GLN A 499 -19.41 9.13 13.82
C GLN A 499 -19.84 10.39 14.61
N ASN A 500 -19.30 11.58 14.27
CA ASN A 500 -19.59 12.87 14.90
C ASN A 500 -19.87 13.96 13.85
#